data_AF-A0A7J2VAG3-F1
#
_entry.id   AF-A0A7J2VAG3-F1
#
_cell.length_a   1.000
_cell.length_b   1.000
_cell.length_c   1.000
_cell.angle_alpha   90.00
_cell.angle_beta   90.00
_cell.angle_gamma   90.00
#
_symmetry.space_group_name_H-M   'P 1'
#
loop_
_entity.id
_entity.type
_entity.pdbx_description
1 polymer ?
#
loop_
_entity_poly.entity_id
_entity_poly.type
_entity_poly.pdbx_seq_one_letter_code
_entity_poly.pdbx_strand_id
1 'polypeptide(L)'
;MPSKSKLLIGLILVIISLLSLSALYFMNYSKIIVGKAETIIPNELYRDLIDQYTASNISIYFTEKASTVLDIEAIGQIGLKPIVIKSLLNLPIVEKPTLLITHIDDFIESKPIDILVRLLGSLRGESRVAIMILNPEHRTEKMGDVLEILLKYYGSRGEYLILPLDPEYASIDKKQIPPIDQRVFNAEAIVFSINPNGVIIIDKLYDSSYVLLMVMKWSKLINPESLNDKAKEVIGVSRITEQKGLDFISYIGYLTSNWTG
;
A
#
# COMPACT_ATOMS: atom_id res chain seq x y z
N MET A 1 -23.58 -59.95 27.89
CA MET A 1 -24.13 -58.72 27.29
C MET A 1 -23.63 -57.52 28.09
N PRO A 2 -22.83 -56.60 27.52
CA PRO A 2 -22.43 -55.40 28.25
C PRO A 2 -23.66 -54.58 28.62
N SER A 3 -23.74 -54.13 29.87
CA SER A 3 -24.87 -53.34 30.37
C SER A 3 -25.04 -52.09 29.51
N LYS A 4 -26.29 -51.69 29.21
CA LYS A 4 -26.61 -50.50 28.42
C LYS A 4 -25.86 -49.24 28.90
N SER A 5 -25.55 -49.17 30.20
CA SER A 5 -24.73 -48.14 30.82
C SER A 5 -23.27 -48.11 30.34
N LYS A 6 -22.61 -49.28 30.17
CA LYS A 6 -21.23 -49.36 29.66
C LYS A 6 -21.14 -48.97 28.17
N LEU A 7 -22.19 -49.28 27.42
CA LEU A 7 -22.32 -48.89 26.01
C LEU A 7 -22.51 -47.37 25.86
N LEU A 8 -23.31 -46.76 26.74
CA LEU A 8 -23.52 -45.31 26.77
C LEU A 8 -22.24 -44.56 27.17
N ILE A 9 -21.52 -45.04 28.19
CA ILE A 9 -20.25 -44.44 28.62
C ILE A 9 -19.20 -44.54 27.51
N GLY A 10 -19.13 -45.69 26.82
CA GLY A 10 -18.24 -45.86 25.66
C GLY A 10 -18.55 -44.87 24.53
N LEU A 11 -19.83 -44.63 24.24
CA LEU A 11 -20.25 -43.68 23.20
C LEU A 11 -19.88 -42.24 23.57
N ILE A 12 -20.08 -41.85 24.83
CA ILE A 12 -19.72 -40.51 25.34
C ILE A 12 -18.22 -40.28 25.22
N LEU A 13 -17.39 -41.27 25.58
CA LEU A 13 -15.94 -41.18 25.45
C LEU A 13 -15.48 -41.02 23.99
N VAL A 14 -16.13 -41.73 23.07
CA VAL A 14 -15.84 -41.58 21.62
C VAL A 14 -16.19 -40.18 21.14
N ILE A 15 -17.35 -39.64 21.53
CA ILE A 15 -17.76 -38.27 21.15
C ILE A 15 -16.81 -37.23 21.72
N ILE A 16 -16.42 -37.34 23.00
CA ILE A 16 -15.45 -36.43 23.61
C ILE A 16 -14.10 -36.51 22.88
N SER A 17 -13.63 -37.72 22.54
CA SER A 17 -12.37 -37.90 21.82
C SER A 17 -12.39 -37.25 20.44
N LEU A 18 -13.50 -37.39 19.69
CA LEU A 18 -13.71 -36.76 18.39
C LEU A 18 -13.76 -35.22 18.49
N LEU A 19 -14.42 -34.68 19.52
CA LEU A 19 -14.48 -33.24 19.77
C LEU A 19 -13.12 -32.67 20.19
N SER A 20 -12.36 -33.38 21.00
CA SER A 20 -11.00 -32.97 21.36
C SER A 20 -10.04 -33.05 20.16
N LEU A 21 -10.18 -34.07 19.30
CA LEU A 21 -9.37 -34.21 18.11
C LEU A 21 -9.70 -33.12 17.08
N SER A 22 -10.98 -32.80 16.89
CA SER A 22 -11.41 -31.72 15.99
C SER A 22 -11.05 -30.34 16.53
N ALA A 23 -11.11 -30.12 17.85
CA ALA A 23 -10.62 -28.88 18.48
C ALA A 23 -9.09 -28.74 18.35
N LEU A 24 -8.34 -29.82 18.51
CA LEU A 24 -6.88 -29.83 18.30
C LEU A 24 -6.54 -29.59 16.83
N TYR A 25 -7.30 -30.20 15.92
CA TYR A 25 -7.16 -29.98 14.49
C TYR A 25 -7.49 -28.53 14.14
N PHE A 26 -8.56 -27.95 14.69
CA PHE A 26 -8.95 -26.55 14.49
C PHE A 26 -7.94 -25.56 15.11
N MET A 27 -7.34 -25.87 16.26
CA MET A 27 -6.26 -25.07 16.85
C MET A 27 -4.95 -25.14 16.04
N ASN A 28 -4.63 -26.31 15.46
CA ASN A 28 -3.49 -26.43 14.54
C ASN A 28 -3.78 -25.78 13.19
N TYR A 29 -5.00 -25.92 12.67
CA TYR A 29 -5.43 -25.29 11.42
C TYR A 29 -5.51 -23.77 11.58
N SER A 30 -5.96 -23.26 12.74
CA SER A 30 -5.92 -21.83 13.03
C SER A 30 -4.49 -21.33 13.23
N LYS A 31 -3.57 -22.12 13.81
CA LYS A 31 -2.14 -21.79 13.78
C LYS A 31 -1.54 -21.81 12.38
N ILE A 32 -2.04 -22.65 11.46
CA ILE A 32 -1.57 -22.73 10.06
C ILE A 32 -2.21 -21.63 9.19
N ILE A 33 -3.43 -21.18 9.52
CA ILE A 33 -4.13 -20.07 8.84
C ILE A 33 -3.67 -18.70 9.39
N VAL A 34 -3.36 -18.60 10.68
CA VAL A 34 -2.68 -17.42 11.27
C VAL A 34 -1.17 -17.44 10.98
N GLY A 35 -0.63 -18.59 10.55
CA GLY A 35 0.79 -18.79 10.22
C GLY A 35 1.15 -18.74 8.72
N LYS A 36 0.32 -18.13 7.88
CA LYS A 36 0.64 -17.82 6.47
C LYS A 36 0.14 -16.39 6.18
N ALA A 37 0.95 -15.34 6.11
CA ALA A 37 2.38 -15.25 5.89
C ALA A 37 2.95 -14.04 6.64
N GLU A 38 3.52 -14.27 7.82
CA GLU A 38 4.67 -13.46 8.22
C GLU A 38 5.89 -14.14 7.59
N THR A 39 6.18 -13.81 6.34
CA THR A 39 7.58 -13.77 5.95
C THR A 39 8.22 -12.74 6.86
N ILE A 40 8.77 -13.20 7.98
CA ILE A 40 9.75 -12.46 8.75
C ILE A 40 10.92 -12.30 7.79
N ILE A 41 10.84 -11.28 6.94
CA ILE A 41 12.05 -10.73 6.36
C ILE A 41 12.80 -10.21 7.57
N PRO A 42 14.02 -10.70 7.85
CA PRO A 42 14.69 -10.38 9.10
C PRO A 42 14.74 -8.85 9.21
N ASN A 43 14.21 -8.30 10.31
CA ASN A 43 14.19 -6.86 10.61
C ASN A 43 15.56 -6.17 10.38
N GLU A 44 16.65 -6.94 10.32
CA GLU A 44 18.01 -6.48 9.98
C GLU A 44 18.22 -6.12 8.50
N LEU A 45 17.49 -6.74 7.57
CA LEU A 45 17.65 -6.50 6.13
C LEU A 45 17.34 -5.04 5.78
N TYR A 46 16.21 -4.54 6.29
CA TYR A 46 15.76 -3.17 6.04
C TYR A 46 16.33 -2.15 7.02
N ARG A 47 17.02 -2.60 8.08
CA ARG A 47 17.55 -1.70 9.10
C ARG A 47 18.52 -0.69 8.50
N ASP A 48 18.23 0.59 8.73
CA ASP A 48 19.05 1.76 8.40
C ASP A 48 19.49 1.80 6.92
N LEU A 49 18.62 1.34 6.01
CA LEU A 49 18.90 1.42 4.57
C LEU A 49 18.97 2.87 4.08
N ILE A 50 18.10 3.73 4.62
CA ILE A 50 18.09 5.14 4.30
C ILE A 50 18.92 5.88 5.35
N ASP A 51 19.95 6.60 4.89
CA ASP A 51 20.78 7.41 5.77
C ASP A 51 20.03 8.62 6.34
N GLN A 52 20.56 9.20 7.42
CA GLN A 52 19.93 10.34 8.09
C GLN A 52 19.80 11.57 7.17
N TYR A 53 20.71 11.75 6.23
CA TYR A 53 20.68 12.88 5.29
C TYR A 53 19.46 12.76 4.38
N THR A 54 19.28 11.61 3.73
CA THR A 54 18.15 11.29 2.86
C THR A 54 16.85 11.30 3.65
N ALA A 55 16.82 10.67 4.83
CA ALA A 55 15.65 10.65 5.70
C ALA A 55 15.20 12.04 6.14
N SER A 56 16.14 12.97 6.36
CA SER A 56 15.82 14.36 6.74
C SER A 56 15.23 15.18 5.60
N ASN A 57 15.38 14.73 4.35
CA ASN A 57 14.95 15.41 3.14
C ASN A 57 13.61 14.90 2.59
N ILE A 58 12.98 13.91 3.25
CA ILE A 58 11.70 13.35 2.86
C ILE A 58 10.75 13.44 4.06
N SER A 59 9.53 13.91 3.83
CA SER A 59 8.47 13.91 4.83
C SER A 59 7.53 12.73 4.59
N ILE A 60 7.24 11.98 5.65
CA ILE A 60 6.27 10.87 5.58
C ILE A 60 5.16 11.15 6.56
N TYR A 61 3.94 11.32 6.06
CA TYR A 61 2.75 11.57 6.87
C TYR A 61 1.84 10.35 6.87
N PHE A 62 1.34 10.00 8.04
CA PHE A 62 0.34 8.95 8.26
C PHE A 62 -0.90 9.55 8.86
N THR A 63 -2.08 9.24 8.33
CA THR A 63 -3.29 9.43 9.14
C THR A 63 -3.33 8.40 10.27
N GLU A 64 -4.00 8.73 11.39
CA GLU A 64 -4.17 7.80 12.50
C GLU A 64 -4.74 6.44 12.04
N LYS A 65 -5.70 6.43 11.14
CA LYS A 65 -6.25 5.18 10.59
C LYS A 65 -5.27 4.42 9.71
N ALA A 66 -4.45 5.11 8.92
CA ALA A 66 -3.42 4.43 8.15
C ALA A 66 -2.41 3.73 9.07
N SER A 67 -2.12 4.33 10.24
CA SER A 67 -1.20 3.74 11.23
C SER A 67 -1.71 2.47 11.89
N THR A 68 -3.02 2.17 11.82
CA THR A 68 -3.56 0.89 12.30
C THR A 68 -3.48 -0.21 11.26
N VAL A 69 -3.21 0.12 10.00
CA VAL A 69 -3.13 -0.82 8.88
C VAL A 69 -1.68 -1.15 8.55
N LEU A 70 -0.82 -0.13 8.50
CA LEU A 70 0.61 -0.29 8.25
C LEU A 70 1.42 -0.05 9.52
N ASP A 71 2.32 -0.98 9.81
CA ASP A 71 3.24 -0.87 10.93
C ASP A 71 4.21 0.32 10.75
N ILE A 72 4.08 1.31 11.65
CA ILE A 72 4.94 2.49 11.70
C ILE A 72 6.37 2.11 12.11
N GLU A 73 6.55 1.08 12.94
CA GLU A 73 7.88 0.64 13.36
C GLU A 73 8.69 0.12 12.18
N ALA A 74 8.05 -0.58 11.24
CA ALA A 74 8.65 -1.02 9.97
C ALA A 74 9.26 0.15 9.15
N ILE A 75 8.73 1.36 9.30
CA ILE A 75 9.23 2.60 8.66
C ILE A 75 10.43 3.16 9.41
N GLY A 76 10.32 3.15 10.74
CA GLY A 76 11.44 3.45 11.63
C GLY A 76 12.65 2.56 11.34
N GLN A 77 12.41 1.27 11.08
CA GLN A 77 13.47 0.32 10.73
C GLN A 77 14.20 0.71 9.44
N ILE A 78 13.52 1.23 8.42
CA ILE A 78 14.16 1.69 7.18
C ILE A 78 15.13 2.88 7.41
N GLY A 79 15.02 3.57 8.54
CA GLY A 79 15.77 4.79 8.87
C GLY A 79 14.94 6.07 8.71
N LEU A 80 13.62 5.94 8.52
CA LEU A 80 12.71 7.06 8.27
C LEU A 80 11.95 7.46 9.54
N LYS A 81 11.45 8.70 9.56
CA LYS A 81 10.72 9.27 10.70
C LYS A 81 9.29 9.65 10.29
N PRO A 82 8.33 8.72 10.41
CA PRO A 82 6.94 9.01 10.08
C PRO A 82 6.32 10.00 11.06
N ILE A 83 5.42 10.85 10.56
CA ILE A 83 4.65 11.82 11.33
C ILE A 83 3.18 11.41 11.27
N VAL A 84 2.59 11.11 12.43
CA VAL A 84 1.16 10.78 12.52
C VAL A 84 0.34 12.05 12.67
N ILE A 85 -0.66 12.20 11.81
CA ILE A 85 -1.67 13.27 11.84
C ILE A 85 -3.05 12.66 12.13
N LYS A 86 -3.88 13.38 12.87
CA LYS A 86 -5.20 12.89 13.29
C LYS A 86 -6.12 12.57 12.10
N SER A 87 -6.12 13.41 11.08
CA SER A 87 -6.85 13.19 9.84
C SER A 87 -6.21 13.97 8.70
N LEU A 88 -6.67 13.75 7.48
CA LEU A 88 -6.25 14.51 6.30
C LEU A 88 -6.41 16.03 6.51
N LEU A 89 -7.42 16.49 7.24
CA LEU A 89 -7.66 17.91 7.52
C LEU A 89 -6.54 18.56 8.37
N ASN A 90 -5.74 17.76 9.05
CA ASN A 90 -4.62 18.20 9.87
C ASN A 90 -3.27 18.17 9.14
N LEU A 91 -3.23 17.75 7.87
CA LEU A 91 -2.00 17.65 7.06
C LEU A 91 -1.30 19.01 6.96
N PRO A 92 -0.11 19.27 7.53
CA PRO A 92 0.54 20.59 7.47
C PRO A 92 0.96 20.98 6.05
N ILE A 93 1.30 22.25 5.85
CA ILE A 93 1.96 22.68 4.60
C ILE A 93 3.30 21.96 4.51
N VAL A 94 3.57 21.33 3.37
CA VAL A 94 4.80 20.56 3.15
C VAL A 94 5.78 21.34 2.29
N GLU A 95 7.06 21.26 2.64
CA GLU A 95 8.17 21.96 1.97
C GLU A 95 9.24 20.99 1.45
N LYS A 96 8.98 19.69 1.53
CA LYS A 96 9.90 18.62 1.17
C LYS A 96 9.18 17.57 0.33
N PRO A 97 9.92 16.78 -0.47
CA PRO A 97 9.41 15.55 -1.06
C PRO A 97 8.61 14.75 -0.04
N THR A 98 7.37 14.40 -0.39
CA THR A 98 6.41 13.89 0.59
C THR A 98 5.74 12.60 0.14
N LEU A 99 5.66 11.64 1.06
CA LEU A 99 4.76 10.49 0.99
C LEU A 99 3.63 10.68 2.01
N LEU A 100 2.41 10.86 1.54
CA LEU A 100 1.20 10.90 2.37
C LEU A 100 0.53 9.53 2.33
N ILE A 101 0.32 8.92 3.48
CA ILE A 101 -0.28 7.60 3.63
C ILE A 101 -1.56 7.75 4.43
N THR A 102 -2.67 7.32 3.85
CA THR A 102 -4.01 7.59 4.38
C THR A 102 -4.91 6.39 4.15
N HIS A 103 -5.86 6.20 5.05
CA HIS A 103 -6.89 5.20 4.88
C HIS A 103 -8.01 5.73 3.99
N ILE A 104 -8.67 4.85 3.25
CA ILE A 104 -9.80 5.21 2.39
C ILE A 104 -10.93 5.92 3.16
N ASP A 105 -11.15 5.55 4.43
CA ASP A 105 -12.18 6.18 5.25
C ASP A 105 -11.88 7.64 5.63
N ASP A 106 -10.61 8.06 5.59
CA ASP A 106 -10.25 9.45 5.89
C ASP A 106 -10.83 10.44 4.87
N PHE A 107 -11.13 9.98 3.65
CA PHE A 107 -11.78 10.78 2.61
C PHE A 107 -13.29 10.88 2.78
N ILE A 108 -13.90 9.96 3.53
CA ILE A 108 -15.35 9.75 3.56
C ILE A 108 -15.97 10.36 4.81
N GLU A 109 -15.22 10.39 5.91
CA GLU A 109 -15.66 11.02 7.15
C GLU A 109 -15.69 12.55 7.08
N SER A 110 -15.03 13.12 6.07
CA SER A 110 -15.00 14.55 5.81
C SER A 110 -15.73 14.87 4.51
N LYS A 111 -16.13 16.14 4.33
CA LYS A 111 -16.70 16.54 3.05
C LYS A 111 -15.59 16.50 1.98
N PRO A 112 -15.87 15.94 0.77
CA PRO A 112 -14.88 15.84 -0.31
C PRO A 112 -14.17 17.16 -0.64
N ILE A 113 -14.90 18.28 -0.59
CA ILE A 113 -14.35 19.61 -0.86
C ILE A 113 -13.34 20.05 0.19
N ASP A 114 -13.54 19.71 1.46
CA ASP A 114 -12.64 20.10 2.55
C ASP A 114 -11.31 19.35 2.42
N ILE A 115 -11.37 18.07 2.02
CA ILE A 115 -10.18 17.27 1.69
C ILE A 115 -9.44 17.86 0.50
N LEU A 116 -10.15 18.17 -0.61
CA LEU A 116 -9.55 18.77 -1.80
C LEU A 116 -8.85 20.10 -1.47
N VAL A 117 -9.54 20.99 -0.75
CA VAL A 117 -8.97 22.27 -0.30
C VAL A 117 -7.74 22.04 0.56
N ARG A 118 -7.77 21.05 1.46
CA ARG A 118 -6.61 20.74 2.31
C ARG A 118 -5.43 20.21 1.51
N LEU A 119 -5.64 19.29 0.56
CA LEU A 119 -4.58 18.79 -0.31
C LEU A 119 -3.97 19.93 -1.13
N LEU A 120 -4.80 20.81 -1.71
CA LEU A 120 -4.33 22.00 -2.45
C LEU A 120 -3.64 23.03 -1.55
N GLY A 121 -4.06 23.19 -0.30
CA GLY A 121 -3.38 24.08 0.64
C GLY A 121 -2.03 23.53 1.09
N SER A 122 -1.95 22.22 1.29
CA SER A 122 -0.82 21.57 1.97
C SER A 122 0.28 21.13 1.02
N LEU A 123 -0.09 20.62 -0.16
CA LEU A 123 0.83 19.94 -1.07
C LEU A 123 1.16 20.75 -2.33
N ARG A 124 0.49 21.87 -2.60
CA ARG A 124 0.53 22.60 -3.88
C ARG A 124 1.92 22.99 -4.38
N GLY A 125 2.83 23.37 -3.49
CA GLY A 125 4.17 23.83 -3.87
C GLY A 125 5.16 22.71 -4.19
N GLU A 126 4.91 21.49 -3.73
CA GLU A 126 5.85 20.38 -3.87
C GLU A 126 5.62 19.62 -5.18
N SER A 127 6.71 19.31 -5.88
CA SER A 127 6.73 18.60 -7.17
C SER A 127 6.91 17.09 -7.02
N ARG A 128 7.45 16.64 -5.88
CA ARG A 128 7.68 15.23 -5.55
C ARG A 128 6.75 14.81 -4.42
N VAL A 129 5.50 14.56 -4.80
CA VAL A 129 4.46 14.08 -3.88
C VAL A 129 3.94 12.73 -4.34
N ALA A 130 3.81 11.80 -3.39
CA ALA A 130 3.09 10.55 -3.54
C ALA A 130 1.98 10.46 -2.47
N ILE A 131 0.78 10.06 -2.87
CA ILE A 131 -0.37 9.86 -2.00
C ILE A 131 -0.77 8.38 -2.08
N MET A 132 -0.56 7.64 -1.00
CA MET A 132 -0.92 6.23 -0.86
C MET A 132 -2.26 6.11 -0.13
N ILE A 133 -3.25 5.52 -0.80
CA ILE A 133 -4.56 5.20 -0.24
C ILE A 133 -4.58 3.73 0.14
N LEU A 134 -4.80 3.45 1.42
CA LEU A 134 -4.99 2.10 1.95
C LEU A 134 -6.47 1.73 1.91
N ASN A 135 -6.76 0.57 1.32
CA ASN A 135 -8.10 -0.01 1.18
C ASN A 135 -8.06 -1.53 1.45
N PRO A 136 -7.61 -1.96 2.65
CA PRO A 136 -7.46 -3.39 2.95
C PRO A 136 -8.80 -4.15 2.91
N GLU A 137 -9.94 -3.46 3.02
CA GLU A 137 -11.27 -4.08 2.91
C GLU A 137 -11.82 -4.11 1.47
N HIS A 138 -11.03 -3.72 0.46
CA HIS A 138 -11.40 -3.76 -0.96
C HIS A 138 -12.72 -3.05 -1.28
N ARG A 139 -12.96 -1.88 -0.68
CA ARG A 139 -14.21 -1.12 -0.83
C ARG A 139 -14.22 -0.31 -2.13
N THR A 140 -14.59 -0.97 -3.23
CA THR A 140 -14.59 -0.43 -4.60
C THR A 140 -15.34 0.90 -4.75
N GLU A 141 -16.57 0.99 -4.23
CA GLU A 141 -17.40 2.21 -4.36
C GLU A 141 -16.71 3.42 -3.74
N LYS A 142 -16.20 3.25 -2.52
CA LYS A 142 -15.45 4.26 -1.78
C LYS A 142 -14.18 4.70 -2.52
N MET A 143 -13.51 3.77 -3.21
CA MET A 143 -12.30 4.09 -3.97
C MET A 143 -12.65 4.93 -5.21
N GLY A 144 -13.84 4.74 -5.78
CA GLY A 144 -14.39 5.62 -6.82
C GLY A 144 -14.51 7.07 -6.34
N ASP A 145 -15.07 7.29 -5.14
CA ASP A 145 -15.19 8.63 -4.54
C ASP A 145 -13.81 9.27 -4.29
N VAL A 146 -12.86 8.49 -3.76
CA VAL A 146 -11.48 8.94 -3.53
C VAL A 146 -10.80 9.33 -4.85
N LEU A 147 -10.95 8.49 -5.88
CA LEU A 147 -10.38 8.74 -7.20
C LEU A 147 -10.91 10.05 -7.79
N GLU A 148 -12.20 10.35 -7.65
CA GLU A 148 -12.77 11.62 -8.11
C GLU A 148 -12.11 12.83 -7.43
N ILE A 149 -11.89 12.77 -6.11
CA ILE A 149 -11.22 13.82 -5.35
C ILE A 149 -9.77 13.99 -5.82
N LEU A 150 -9.05 12.89 -6.00
CA LEU A 150 -7.66 12.92 -6.44
C LEU A 150 -7.55 13.45 -7.88
N LEU A 151 -8.38 13.01 -8.82
CA LEU A 151 -8.40 13.54 -10.18
C LEU A 151 -8.63 15.05 -10.21
N LYS A 152 -9.54 15.56 -9.35
CA LYS A 152 -9.73 17.01 -9.17
C LYS A 152 -8.49 17.70 -8.59
N TYR A 153 -7.84 17.09 -7.61
CA TYR A 153 -6.61 17.62 -7.01
C TYR A 153 -5.49 17.75 -8.04
N TYR A 154 -5.18 16.69 -8.79
CA TYR A 154 -4.15 16.70 -9.84
C TYR A 154 -4.53 17.66 -10.99
N GLY A 155 -5.78 17.62 -11.46
CA GLY A 155 -6.25 18.53 -12.50
C GLY A 155 -6.17 20.00 -12.09
N SER A 156 -6.44 20.33 -10.83
CA SER A 156 -6.30 21.70 -10.30
C SER A 156 -4.85 22.18 -10.24
N ARG A 157 -3.88 21.26 -10.30
CA ARG A 157 -2.45 21.56 -10.40
C ARG A 157 -1.95 21.63 -11.83
N GLY A 158 -2.80 21.35 -12.83
CA GLY A 158 -2.38 21.21 -14.22
C GLY A 158 -1.66 19.88 -14.51
N GLU A 159 -1.81 18.88 -13.63
CA GLU A 159 -1.21 17.56 -13.77
C GLU A 159 -2.22 16.56 -14.32
N TYR A 160 -1.80 15.71 -15.26
CA TYR A 160 -2.64 14.65 -15.85
C TYR A 160 -2.18 13.27 -15.36
N LEU A 161 -2.92 12.72 -14.40
CA LEU A 161 -2.66 11.37 -13.90
C LEU A 161 -2.81 10.33 -15.00
N ILE A 162 -1.78 9.52 -15.17
CA ILE A 162 -1.82 8.36 -16.05
C ILE A 162 -2.41 7.20 -15.25
N LEU A 163 -3.59 6.75 -15.68
CA LEU A 163 -4.30 5.64 -15.08
C LEU A 163 -4.24 4.41 -16.00
N PRO A 164 -4.12 3.19 -15.45
CA PRO A 164 -4.23 1.97 -16.22
C PRO A 164 -5.67 1.84 -16.72
N LEU A 165 -5.78 1.47 -17.99
CA LEU A 165 -7.03 1.18 -18.65
C LEU A 165 -7.23 -0.33 -18.69
N ASP A 166 -8.48 -0.76 -18.71
CA ASP A 166 -8.84 -2.18 -18.78
C ASP A 166 -8.28 -2.81 -20.08
N PRO A 167 -7.34 -3.78 -19.95
CA PRO A 167 -6.71 -4.40 -21.11
C PRO A 167 -7.67 -5.29 -21.91
N GLU A 168 -8.76 -5.76 -21.30
CA GLU A 168 -9.78 -6.58 -21.98
C GLU A 168 -10.71 -5.73 -22.84
N TYR A 169 -10.67 -4.40 -22.68
CA TYR A 169 -11.43 -3.46 -23.49
C TYR A 169 -10.76 -3.22 -24.86
N ALA A 170 -10.75 -4.26 -25.69
CA ALA A 170 -10.42 -4.15 -27.11
C ALA A 170 -11.60 -3.48 -27.84
N SER A 171 -11.72 -2.17 -27.73
CA SER A 171 -12.81 -1.45 -28.39
C SER A 171 -12.74 -1.62 -29.92
N ILE A 172 -13.85 -2.08 -30.50
CA ILE A 172 -14.07 -2.12 -31.95
C ILE A 172 -14.22 -0.69 -32.51
N ASP A 173 -14.55 0.30 -31.66
CA ASP A 173 -14.71 1.72 -32.00
C ASP A 173 -13.62 2.59 -31.36
N LYS A 174 -12.76 3.20 -32.18
CA LYS A 174 -11.67 4.09 -31.75
C LYS A 174 -12.14 5.32 -30.96
N LYS A 175 -13.45 5.60 -30.89
CA LYS A 175 -14.03 6.72 -30.14
C LYS A 175 -14.39 6.39 -28.70
N GLN A 176 -14.44 5.11 -28.31
CA GLN A 176 -14.74 4.74 -26.93
C GLN A 176 -13.46 4.77 -26.10
N ILE A 177 -13.45 5.56 -25.04
CA ILE A 177 -12.37 5.57 -24.05
C ILE A 177 -12.54 4.30 -23.21
N PRO A 178 -11.52 3.42 -23.16
CA PRO A 178 -11.57 2.25 -22.30
C PRO A 178 -11.83 2.63 -20.84
N PRO A 179 -12.58 1.82 -20.08
CA PRO A 179 -12.74 2.04 -18.66
C PRO A 179 -11.39 1.90 -17.93
N ILE A 180 -11.30 2.50 -16.76
CA ILE A 180 -10.14 2.34 -15.87
C ILE A 180 -10.09 0.88 -15.40
N ASP A 181 -8.89 0.32 -15.34
CA ASP A 181 -8.64 -1.05 -14.88
C ASP A 181 -9.24 -1.27 -13.47
N GLN A 182 -9.98 -2.36 -13.28
CA GLN A 182 -10.67 -2.69 -12.02
C GLN A 182 -9.71 -2.77 -10.82
N ARG A 183 -8.42 -3.05 -11.07
CA ARG A 183 -7.38 -3.09 -10.04
C ARG A 183 -7.16 -1.76 -9.32
N VAL A 184 -7.48 -0.64 -9.97
CA VAL A 184 -7.46 0.68 -9.32
C VAL A 184 -8.46 0.76 -8.16
N PHE A 185 -9.58 0.05 -8.26
CA PHE A 185 -10.66 0.13 -7.29
C PHE A 185 -10.58 -0.95 -6.20
N ASN A 186 -10.03 -2.12 -6.53
CA ASN A 186 -10.06 -3.29 -5.64
C ASN A 186 -8.71 -3.63 -4.98
N ALA A 187 -7.61 -2.92 -5.26
CA ALA A 187 -6.31 -3.18 -4.63
C ALA A 187 -6.31 -2.85 -3.12
N GLU A 188 -5.45 -3.54 -2.35
CA GLU A 188 -5.25 -3.24 -0.91
C GLU A 188 -4.61 -1.86 -0.69
N ALA A 189 -3.82 -1.38 -1.65
CA ALA A 189 -3.41 0.00 -1.70
C ALA A 189 -3.18 0.50 -3.13
N ILE A 190 -3.33 1.81 -3.31
CA ILE A 190 -2.98 2.52 -4.55
C ILE A 190 -2.18 3.76 -4.21
N VAL A 191 -1.12 4.03 -4.98
CA VAL A 191 -0.32 5.24 -4.84
C VAL A 191 -0.48 6.11 -6.07
N PHE A 192 -0.80 7.37 -5.86
CA PHE A 192 -0.82 8.41 -6.88
C PHE A 192 0.43 9.26 -6.73
N SER A 193 1.18 9.46 -7.81
CA SER A 193 2.46 10.17 -7.78
C SER A 193 2.43 11.36 -8.74
N ILE A 194 2.99 12.49 -8.33
CA ILE A 194 3.18 13.68 -9.20
C ILE A 194 4.45 13.51 -10.05
N ASN A 195 5.51 12.92 -9.50
CA ASN A 195 6.78 12.77 -10.21
C ASN A 195 7.39 11.37 -9.98
N PRO A 196 7.36 10.47 -10.97
CA PRO A 196 6.69 10.64 -12.26
C PRO A 196 5.17 10.73 -12.07
N ASN A 197 4.46 11.25 -13.06
CA ASN A 197 3.00 11.35 -13.01
C ASN A 197 2.39 9.98 -13.34
N GLY A 198 1.60 9.42 -12.42
CA GLY A 198 1.02 8.09 -12.61
C GLY A 198 0.61 7.39 -11.31
N VAL A 199 0.35 6.09 -11.43
CA VAL A 199 -0.13 5.27 -10.31
C VAL A 199 0.67 3.99 -10.10
N ILE A 200 0.72 3.56 -8.83
CA ILE A 200 1.24 2.27 -8.41
C ILE A 200 0.09 1.47 -7.80
N ILE A 201 -0.18 0.30 -8.36
CA ILE A 201 -1.17 -0.64 -7.81
C ILE A 201 -0.46 -1.64 -6.91
N ILE A 202 -0.97 -1.79 -5.68
CA ILE A 202 -0.47 -2.73 -4.68
C ILE A 202 -1.61 -3.68 -4.33
N ASP A 203 -1.63 -4.84 -4.99
CA ASP A 203 -2.71 -5.82 -4.81
C ASP A 203 -2.73 -6.38 -3.38
N LYS A 204 -1.56 -6.49 -2.74
CA LYS A 204 -1.40 -7.01 -1.38
C LYS A 204 -0.29 -6.30 -0.60
N LEU A 205 -0.54 -5.98 0.66
CA LEU A 205 0.39 -5.43 1.64
C LEU A 205 1.09 -6.57 2.39
N TYR A 206 1.95 -7.32 1.70
CA TYR A 206 2.84 -8.29 2.32
C TYR A 206 4.23 -7.64 2.43
N ASP A 207 4.68 -7.37 3.64
CA ASP A 207 5.88 -6.58 3.97
C ASP A 207 5.81 -5.07 3.68
N SER A 208 5.38 -4.34 4.72
CA SER A 208 5.30 -2.88 4.76
C SER A 208 6.63 -2.20 4.44
N SER A 209 7.77 -2.73 4.92
CA SER A 209 9.06 -2.07 4.70
C SER A 209 9.45 -2.11 3.23
N TYR A 210 9.37 -3.29 2.59
CA TYR A 210 9.63 -3.42 1.17
C TYR A 210 8.66 -2.61 0.32
N VAL A 211 7.35 -2.68 0.60
CA VAL A 211 6.33 -1.92 -0.13
C VAL A 211 6.65 -0.43 -0.10
N LEU A 212 6.95 0.13 1.07
CA LEU A 212 7.25 1.56 1.22
C LEU A 212 8.56 1.95 0.52
N LEU A 213 9.59 1.10 0.60
CA LEU A 213 10.84 1.30 -0.15
C LEU A 213 10.59 1.34 -1.66
N MET A 214 9.78 0.42 -2.18
CA MET A 214 9.44 0.36 -3.60
C MET A 214 8.58 1.54 -4.04
N VAL A 215 7.62 1.97 -3.22
CA VAL A 215 6.82 3.17 -3.45
C VAL A 215 7.74 4.39 -3.54
N MET A 216 8.61 4.61 -2.56
CA MET A 216 9.54 5.74 -2.55
C MET A 216 10.50 5.71 -3.75
N LYS A 217 10.95 4.52 -4.16
CA LYS A 217 11.78 4.34 -5.36
C LYS A 217 11.03 4.76 -6.62
N TRP A 218 9.83 4.22 -6.83
CA TRP A 218 9.06 4.41 -8.06
C TRP A 218 8.46 5.80 -8.18
N SER A 219 8.06 6.40 -7.06
CA SER A 219 7.62 7.80 -7.00
C SER A 219 8.78 8.78 -6.90
N LYS A 220 10.00 8.34 -7.23
CA LYS A 220 11.24 9.12 -7.18
C LYS A 220 11.34 10.00 -5.93
N LEU A 221 10.97 9.52 -4.74
CA LEU A 221 11.17 10.23 -3.47
C LEU A 221 12.60 10.01 -2.94
N ILE A 222 13.17 8.84 -3.24
CA ILE A 222 14.58 8.53 -3.04
C ILE A 222 15.30 8.42 -4.39
N ASN A 223 16.61 8.71 -4.40
CA ASN A 223 17.48 8.40 -5.52
C ASN A 223 18.34 7.18 -5.15
N PRO A 224 18.10 5.99 -5.73
CA PRO A 224 18.88 4.79 -5.40
C PRO A 224 20.39 4.93 -5.62
N GLU A 225 20.81 5.78 -6.57
CA GLU A 225 22.22 5.98 -6.91
C GLU A 225 23.01 6.68 -5.79
N SER A 226 22.32 7.53 -5.00
CA SER A 226 22.94 8.23 -3.87
C SER A 226 22.94 7.41 -2.58
N LEU A 227 22.34 6.21 -2.57
CA LEU A 227 22.29 5.36 -1.38
C LEU A 227 23.59 4.54 -1.23
N ASN A 228 23.79 4.02 0.00
CA ASN A 228 24.88 3.11 0.32
C ASN A 228 24.75 1.76 -0.40
N ASP A 229 25.82 0.96 -0.40
CA ASP A 229 25.86 -0.31 -1.14
C ASP A 229 24.83 -1.33 -0.63
N LYS A 230 24.57 -1.39 0.69
CA LYS A 230 23.53 -2.24 1.27
C LYS A 230 22.15 -1.90 0.72
N ALA A 231 21.80 -0.62 0.68
CA ALA A 231 20.53 -0.14 0.14
C ALA A 231 20.43 -0.34 -1.37
N LYS A 232 21.54 -0.19 -2.10
CA LYS A 232 21.59 -0.52 -3.54
C LYS A 232 21.37 -2.00 -3.81
N GLU A 233 21.88 -2.88 -2.96
CA GLU A 233 21.66 -4.33 -3.05
C GLU A 233 20.20 -4.70 -2.81
N VAL A 234 19.58 -4.14 -1.77
CA VAL A 234 18.19 -4.45 -1.39
C VAL A 234 17.17 -3.83 -2.35
N ILE A 235 17.33 -2.55 -2.68
CA ILE A 235 16.36 -1.79 -3.49
C ILE A 235 16.62 -2.04 -4.99
N GLY A 236 17.83 -2.45 -5.34
CA GLY A 236 18.32 -2.54 -6.72
C GLY A 236 18.56 -1.16 -7.32
N VAL A 237 19.71 -0.98 -7.97
CA VAL A 237 20.01 0.20 -8.81
C VAL A 237 19.22 0.23 -10.12
N SER A 238 18.38 -0.78 -10.39
CA SER A 238 17.58 -0.87 -11.61
C SER A 238 16.82 0.42 -11.84
N ARG A 239 17.34 1.16 -12.81
CA ARG A 239 16.77 2.34 -13.43
C ARG A 239 15.54 1.89 -14.20
N ILE A 240 14.34 2.19 -13.70
CA ILE A 240 13.21 2.44 -14.60
C ILE A 240 13.48 3.82 -15.25
N THR A 241 14.61 3.95 -15.94
CA THR A 241 15.07 5.17 -16.61
C THR A 241 15.83 4.92 -17.93
N GLU A 242 15.95 3.67 -18.44
CA GLU A 242 16.44 3.43 -19.81
C GLU A 242 15.59 2.41 -20.59
N GLN A 243 14.59 2.91 -21.33
CA GLN A 243 14.49 2.56 -22.76
C GLN A 243 15.22 3.70 -23.50
N LYS A 244 16.33 3.41 -24.17
CA LYS A 244 17.08 4.44 -24.93
C LYS A 244 16.14 5.19 -25.88
N GLY A 245 16.03 6.51 -25.70
CA GLY A 245 15.29 7.41 -26.60
C GLY A 245 13.95 7.95 -26.09
N LEU A 246 13.59 7.74 -24.81
CA LEU A 246 12.34 8.25 -24.23
C LEU A 246 12.60 9.06 -22.94
N ASP A 247 12.16 10.32 -22.93
CA ASP A 247 11.97 11.08 -21.70
C ASP A 247 10.76 10.50 -20.94
N PHE A 248 10.92 10.16 -19.66
CA PHE A 248 9.85 9.57 -18.85
C PHE A 248 8.81 10.64 -18.48
N ILE A 249 7.78 10.75 -19.31
CA ILE A 249 6.64 11.65 -19.09
C ILE A 249 5.61 11.02 -18.12
N SER A 250 5.66 9.70 -17.89
CA SER A 250 4.67 8.96 -17.09
C SER A 250 5.10 7.54 -16.66
N TYR A 251 4.35 6.91 -15.73
CA TYR A 251 4.52 5.49 -15.39
C TYR A 251 3.25 4.81 -14.82
N ILE A 252 3.15 3.49 -15.01
CA ILE A 252 2.21 2.59 -14.32
C ILE A 252 3.05 1.49 -13.67
N GLY A 253 3.05 1.43 -12.35
CA GLY A 253 3.75 0.39 -11.58
C GLY A 253 2.77 -0.68 -11.08
N TYR A 254 3.14 -1.95 -11.24
CA TYR A 254 2.41 -3.07 -10.65
C TYR A 254 3.30 -3.76 -9.62
N LEU A 255 2.94 -3.66 -8.34
CA LEU A 255 3.49 -4.52 -7.29
C LEU A 255 2.56 -5.71 -7.13
N THR A 256 2.62 -6.63 -8.09
CA THR A 256 2.06 -7.96 -7.94
C THR A 256 3.00 -8.79 -7.08
N SER A 257 2.48 -9.75 -6.33
CA SER A 257 3.32 -10.67 -5.54
C SER A 257 4.43 -11.29 -6.41
N ASN A 258 5.69 -10.97 -6.13
CA ASN A 258 6.82 -11.76 -6.63
C ASN A 258 7.31 -12.62 -5.46
N TRP A 259 6.75 -13.81 -5.38
CA TRP A 259 7.31 -14.91 -4.61
C TRP A 259 8.48 -15.47 -5.42
N THR A 260 9.71 -15.02 -5.12
CA THR A 260 10.87 -15.90 -5.29
C THR A 260 11.25 -16.39 -3.91
N GLY A 261 10.84 -17.62 -3.64
CA GLY A 261 11.08 -18.44 -2.46
C GLY A 261 10.50 -19.81 -2.74
#